data_AF-A0A846YCT7-F1
#
_entry.id   AF-A0A846YCT7-F1
#
_cell.length_a   1.000
_cell.length_b   1.000
_cell.length_c   1.000
_cell.angle_alpha   90.00
_cell.angle_beta   90.00
_cell.angle_gamma   90.00
#
_symmetry.space_group_name_H-M   'P 1'
#
loop_
_entity.id
_entity.type
_entity.pdbx_description
1 polymer ?
#
loop_
_entity_poly.entity_id
_entity_poly.type
_entity_poly.pdbx_seq_one_letter_code
_entity_poly.pdbx_strand_id
1 'polypeptide(L)'
;MSIEVDEDSLRQAAAALALLPSDIDAVPKLDAERAGNTLKGSAVGAALMGSNAASTRAKNLLNARFNQLSGLLAMSANSFTGTDVDAAGRLAAAVDLNSGDPHAVK
;
A
#
# COMPACT_ATOMS: atom_id res chain seq x y z
N MET A 1 -5.37 24.76 6.16
CA MET A 1 -6.71 24.13 6.20
C MET A 1 -6.60 23.01 7.22
N SER A 2 -7.20 23.17 8.40
CA SER A 2 -7.24 22.11 9.41
C SER A 2 -8.26 21.08 8.94
N ILE A 3 -7.80 19.85 8.73
CA ILE A 3 -8.71 18.72 8.51
C ILE A 3 -9.35 18.46 9.87
N GLU A 4 -10.66 18.67 9.97
CA GLU A 4 -11.44 18.24 11.12
C GLU A 4 -11.57 16.73 11.02
N VAL A 5 -11.05 16.01 12.02
CA VAL A 5 -11.10 14.54 12.07
C VAL A 5 -12.26 14.17 12.97
N ASP A 6 -13.18 13.39 12.41
CA ASP A 6 -14.35 12.85 13.09
C ASP A 6 -14.56 11.37 12.72
N GLU A 7 -15.45 10.69 13.43
CA GLU A 7 -15.73 9.27 13.21
C GLU A 7 -16.14 8.96 11.75
N ASP A 8 -16.95 9.83 11.15
CA ASP A 8 -17.49 9.62 9.81
C ASP A 8 -16.44 9.82 8.72
N SER A 9 -15.59 10.83 8.85
CA SER A 9 -14.46 11.09 7.95
C SER A 9 -13.41 9.98 8.04
N LEU A 10 -13.15 9.43 9.23
CA LEU A 10 -12.30 8.25 9.41
C LEU A 10 -12.90 7.00 8.73
N ARG A 11 -14.22 6.76 8.87
CA ARG A 11 -14.91 5.66 8.18
C ARG A 11 -14.89 5.81 6.66
N GLN A 12 -15.15 7.02 6.15
CA GLN A 12 -15.14 7.30 4.72
C GLN A 12 -13.73 7.08 4.14
N ALA A 13 -12.69 7.55 4.83
CA ALA A 13 -11.31 7.32 4.43
C ALA A 13 -10.95 5.83 4.47
N ALA A 14 -11.39 5.09 5.50
CA ALA A 14 -11.19 3.65 5.58
C ALA A 14 -11.83 2.91 4.40
N ALA A 15 -13.08 3.26 4.06
CA ALA A 15 -13.81 2.66 2.95
C ALA A 15 -13.17 2.97 1.60
N ALA A 16 -12.73 4.23 1.39
CA ALA A 16 -12.05 4.63 0.17
C ALA A 16 -10.74 3.84 -0.04
N LEU A 17 -9.94 3.68 1.03
CA LEU A 17 -8.70 2.89 0.95
C LEU A 17 -8.95 1.39 0.75
N ALA A 18 -10.07 0.84 1.23
CA ALA A 18 -10.42 -0.57 1.05
C ALA A 18 -10.73 -0.95 -0.41
N LEU A 19 -11.05 0.03 -1.26
CA LEU A 19 -11.35 -0.19 -2.69
C LEU A 19 -10.09 -0.20 -3.56
N LEU A 20 -9.03 0.48 -3.13
CA LEU A 20 -7.80 0.62 -3.92
C LEU A 20 -7.10 -0.72 -4.26
N PRO A 21 -7.12 -1.77 -3.41
CA PRO A 21 -6.57 -3.07 -3.78
C PRO A 21 -7.23 -3.68 -5.01
N SER A 22 -8.56 -3.58 -5.15
CA SER A 22 -9.24 -4.09 -6.36
C SER A 22 -8.84 -3.32 -7.61
N ASP A 23 -8.62 -2.01 -7.50
CA ASP A 23 -8.15 -1.19 -8.62
C ASP A 23 -6.71 -1.57 -9.01
N ILE A 24 -5.83 -1.84 -8.04
CA ILE A 24 -4.46 -2.30 -8.28
C ILE A 24 -4.44 -3.66 -9.01
N ASP A 25 -5.29 -4.59 -8.57
CA ASP A 25 -5.36 -5.93 -9.14
C ASP A 25 -5.90 -5.92 -10.58
N ALA A 26 -6.74 -4.94 -10.93
CA ALA A 26 -7.23 -4.76 -12.29
C ALA A 26 -6.17 -4.24 -13.27
N VAL A 27 -5.11 -3.59 -12.78
CA VAL A 27 -4.04 -3.08 -13.65
C VAL A 27 -3.21 -4.25 -14.18
N PRO A 28 -2.98 -4.37 -15.50
CA PRO A 28 -2.15 -5.45 -16.06
C PRO A 28 -0.69 -5.37 -15.57
N LYS A 29 0.02 -6.50 -15.57
CA LYS A 29 1.48 -6.51 -15.38
C LYS A 29 2.17 -5.96 -16.64
N LEU A 30 3.43 -5.55 -16.50
CA LEU A 30 4.27 -5.00 -17.59
C LEU A 30 4.56 -5.97 -18.77
N ASP A 31 4.05 -7.21 -18.73
CA ASP A 31 4.23 -8.27 -19.74
C ASP A 31 5.68 -8.49 -20.23
N ALA A 32 6.66 -8.28 -19.34
CA ALA A 32 8.07 -8.35 -19.72
C ALA A 32 8.59 -9.77 -20.02
N GLU A 33 7.81 -10.81 -19.73
CA GLU A 33 8.10 -12.20 -20.12
C GLU A 33 8.13 -12.36 -21.63
N ARG A 34 7.27 -11.65 -22.37
CA ARG A 34 7.25 -11.71 -23.84
C ARG A 34 8.55 -11.17 -24.43
N ALA A 35 9.08 -10.09 -23.86
CA ALA A 35 10.36 -9.52 -24.26
C ALA A 35 11.53 -10.44 -23.92
N GLY A 36 11.55 -11.02 -22.71
CA GLY A 36 12.58 -11.98 -22.30
C GLY A 36 12.61 -13.26 -23.14
N ASN A 37 11.44 -13.81 -23.49
CA ASN A 37 11.32 -14.99 -24.34
C ASN A 37 11.75 -14.75 -25.79
N THR A 38 11.59 -13.51 -26.28
CA THR A 38 12.03 -13.10 -27.62
C THR A 38 13.55 -12.86 -27.63
N LEU A 39 14.10 -12.32 -26.53
CA LEU A 39 15.50 -11.94 -26.40
C LEU A 39 16.30 -12.96 -25.56
N LYS A 40 16.13 -14.26 -25.86
CA LYS A 40 16.85 -15.33 -25.14
C LYS A 40 18.37 -15.17 -25.25
N GLY A 41 19.05 -15.24 -24.10
CA GLY A 41 20.50 -15.08 -24.01
C GLY A 41 20.98 -13.62 -23.97
N SER A 42 20.09 -12.64 -24.13
CA SER A 42 20.43 -11.22 -24.01
C SER A 42 20.33 -10.75 -22.57
N ALA A 43 21.34 -10.01 -22.11
CA ALA A 43 21.31 -9.31 -20.81
C ALA A 43 20.14 -8.31 -20.72
N VAL A 44 19.74 -7.70 -21.83
CA VAL A 44 18.60 -6.76 -21.89
C VAL A 44 17.28 -7.52 -21.69
N GLY A 45 17.13 -8.70 -22.30
CA GLY A 45 15.96 -9.56 -22.09
C GLY A 45 15.82 -10.01 -20.63
N ALA A 46 16.95 -10.36 -20.00
CA ALA A 46 16.99 -10.71 -18.58
C ALA A 46 16.62 -9.53 -17.66
N ALA A 47 17.15 -8.33 -17.94
CA ALA A 47 16.81 -7.13 -17.18
C ALA A 47 15.32 -6.78 -17.29
N LEU A 48 14.73 -6.88 -18.49
CA LEU A 48 13.31 -6.64 -18.71
C LEU A 48 12.44 -7.63 -17.90
N MET A 49 12.78 -8.92 -17.86
CA MET A 49 12.04 -9.90 -17.03
C MET A 49 12.03 -9.53 -15.55
N GLY A 50 13.10 -8.91 -15.03
CA GLY A 50 13.18 -8.40 -13.66
C GLY A 50 12.10 -7.36 -13.34
N SER A 51 11.67 -6.57 -14.33
CA SER A 51 10.62 -5.56 -14.17
C SER A 51 9.26 -6.16 -13.81
N ASN A 52 8.94 -7.37 -14.27
CA ASN A 52 7.71 -8.06 -13.87
C ASN A 52 7.73 -8.40 -12.38
N ALA A 53 8.83 -8.97 -11.89
CA ALA A 53 8.97 -9.31 -10.47
C ALA A 53 8.92 -8.05 -9.59
N ALA A 54 9.57 -6.96 -10.01
CA ALA A 54 9.50 -5.67 -9.33
C ALA A 54 8.07 -5.11 -9.30
N SER A 55 7.36 -5.16 -10.43
CA SER A 55 5.95 -4.74 -10.52
C SER A 55 5.04 -5.54 -9.60
N THR A 56 5.18 -6.87 -9.56
CA THR A 56 4.41 -7.73 -8.63
C THR A 56 4.70 -7.38 -7.17
N ARG A 57 5.97 -7.19 -6.79
CA ARG A 57 6.32 -6.80 -5.42
C ARG A 57 5.71 -5.45 -5.03
N ALA A 58 5.76 -4.47 -5.93
CA ALA A 58 5.18 -3.16 -5.70
C ALA A 58 3.66 -3.24 -5.50
N LYS A 59 2.94 -4.00 -6.34
CA LYS A 59 1.50 -4.22 -6.19
C LYS A 59 1.13 -4.89 -4.87
N ASN A 60 1.83 -5.97 -4.51
CA ASN A 60 1.59 -6.67 -3.26
C ASN A 60 1.83 -5.77 -2.04
N LEU A 61 2.89 -4.95 -2.08
CA LEU A 61 3.18 -3.98 -1.02
C LEU A 61 2.06 -2.94 -0.91
N LEU A 62 1.63 -2.34 -2.03
CA LEU A 62 0.54 -1.36 -2.03
C LEU A 62 -0.77 -1.96 -1.50
N ASN A 63 -1.14 -3.17 -1.95
CA ASN A 63 -2.32 -3.89 -1.46
C ASN A 63 -2.26 -4.09 0.07
N ALA A 64 -1.12 -4.58 0.58
CA ALA A 64 -0.94 -4.78 2.01
C ALA A 64 -1.07 -3.47 2.80
N ARG A 65 -0.52 -2.36 2.28
CA ARG A 65 -0.56 -1.06 2.94
C ARG A 65 -1.94 -0.42 2.93
N PHE A 66 -2.67 -0.47 1.82
CA PHE A 66 -4.03 0.06 1.77
C PHE A 66 -4.97 -0.72 2.69
N ASN A 67 -4.84 -2.05 2.76
CA ASN A 67 -5.59 -2.85 3.71
C ASN A 67 -5.26 -2.51 5.18
N GLN A 68 -3.97 -2.36 5.51
CA GLN A 68 -3.56 -1.97 6.87
C GLN A 68 -4.07 -0.57 7.26
N LEU A 69 -3.92 0.42 6.39
CA LEU A 69 -4.38 1.78 6.65
C LEU A 69 -5.91 1.84 6.76
N SER A 70 -6.63 1.15 5.88
CA SER A 70 -8.09 1.03 5.96
C SER A 70 -8.53 0.46 7.31
N GLY A 71 -7.91 -0.65 7.74
CA GLY A 71 -8.19 -1.27 9.04
C GLY A 71 -7.91 -0.33 10.22
N LEU A 72 -6.77 0.37 10.21
CA LEU A 72 -6.40 1.33 11.26
C LEU A 72 -7.38 2.50 11.37
N LEU A 73 -7.82 3.05 10.24
CA LEU A 73 -8.81 4.14 10.21
C LEU A 73 -10.19 3.65 10.71
N ALA A 74 -10.62 2.46 10.30
CA ALA A 74 -11.87 1.86 10.77
C ALA A 74 -11.83 1.58 12.28
N MET A 75 -10.71 1.06 12.80
CA MET A 75 -10.50 0.87 14.24
C MET A 75 -10.52 2.19 15.00
N SER A 76 -9.86 3.22 14.45
CA SER A 76 -9.81 4.55 15.06
C SER A 76 -11.19 5.16 15.15
N ALA A 77 -12.01 5.05 14.09
CA ALA A 77 -13.39 5.48 14.08
C ALA A 77 -14.23 4.79 15.16
N ASN A 78 -14.12 3.46 15.31
CA ASN A 78 -14.89 2.72 16.31
C ASN A 78 -14.53 3.06 17.77
N SER A 79 -13.36 3.64 18.00
CA SER A 79 -12.92 4.08 19.34
C SER A 79 -12.90 5.61 19.50
N PHE A 80 -13.54 6.34 18.60
CA PHE A 80 -13.56 7.79 18.62
C PHE A 80 -14.37 8.31 19.82
N THR A 81 -13.75 9.10 20.69
CA THR A 81 -14.40 9.66 21.89
C THR A 81 -14.42 11.19 21.91
N GLY A 82 -14.30 11.85 20.75
CA GLY A 82 -14.47 13.30 20.60
C GLY A 82 -13.33 14.18 21.15
N THR A 83 -12.27 13.59 21.71
CA THR A 83 -11.04 14.28 22.12
C THR A 83 -9.84 13.51 21.57
N ASP A 84 -9.43 13.92 20.37
CA ASP A 84 -8.79 13.06 19.39
C ASP A 84 -7.27 12.87 19.56
N VAL A 85 -6.80 12.86 20.81
CA VAL A 85 -5.38 12.66 21.13
C VAL A 85 -4.99 11.18 21.01
N ASP A 86 -5.90 10.27 21.38
CA ASP A 86 -5.61 8.83 21.40
C ASP A 86 -5.65 8.21 19.99
N ALA A 87 -6.62 8.60 19.16
CA ALA A 87 -6.67 8.19 17.76
C ALA A 87 -5.49 8.79 16.96
N ALA A 88 -5.18 10.07 17.17
CA ALA A 88 -3.99 10.69 16.59
C ALA A 88 -2.69 9.97 17.03
N GLY A 89 -2.61 9.52 18.29
CA GLY A 89 -1.50 8.71 18.79
C GLY A 89 -1.35 7.37 18.07
N ARG A 90 -2.45 6.67 17.77
CA ARG A 90 -2.43 5.40 17.02
C ARG A 90 -2.05 5.60 15.55
N LEU A 91 -2.54 6.65 14.93
CA LEU A 91 -2.12 7.07 13.58
C LEU A 91 -0.65 7.45 13.53
N ALA A 92 -0.16 8.21 14.53
CA ALA A 92 1.26 8.57 14.63
C ALA A 92 2.16 7.35 14.88
N ALA A 93 1.69 6.36 15.65
CA ALA A 93 2.42 5.10 15.86
C ALA A 93 2.50 4.24 14.59
N ALA A 94 1.57 4.40 13.64
CA ALA A 94 1.58 3.71 12.36
C ALA A 94 2.50 4.36 11.30
N VAL A 95 3.26 5.42 11.63
CA VAL A 95 4.08 6.15 10.64
C VAL A 95 5.26 5.33 10.10
N ASP A 96 5.71 4.28 10.79
CA ASP A 96 6.71 3.35 10.23
C ASP A 96 6.06 2.15 9.50
N LEU A 97 5.38 2.47 8.39
CA LEU A 97 4.90 1.48 7.43
C LEU A 97 5.87 1.36 6.23
N ASN A 98 7.07 1.90 6.33
CA ASN A 98 8.06 1.85 5.24
C ASN A 98 9.16 0.81 5.47
N SER A 99 9.11 0.03 6.55
CA SER A 99 10.07 -1.06 6.84
C SER A 99 10.02 -2.27 5.89
N GLY A 100 9.51 -2.08 4.66
CA GLY A 100 9.72 -3.01 3.56
C GLY A 100 11.20 -3.18 3.15
N ASP A 101 12.14 -2.62 3.90
CA ASP A 101 13.57 -2.88 3.81
C ASP A 101 14.00 -3.98 4.80
N PRO A 102 14.26 -5.23 4.35
CA PRO A 102 14.83 -6.28 5.19
C PRO A 102 16.25 -5.96 5.72
N HIS A 103 16.82 -4.79 5.38
CA HIS A 103 18.11 -4.31 5.88
C HIS A 103 18.02 -3.15 6.88
N ALA A 104 16.82 -2.78 7.35
CA ALA A 104 16.64 -1.76 8.38
C ALA A 104 16.96 -2.29 9.80
N VAL A 105 18.13 -2.91 9.98
CA VAL A 105 18.79 -3.05 11.28
C VAL A 105 20.29 -2.87 11.05
N LYS A 106 20.81 -1.76 11.58
CA LYS A 106 22.20 -1.64 12.02
C LYS A 106 22.21 -1.09 13.43
#